data_AF-A0A9C7PKQ8-F1
#
_entry.id   AF-A0A9C7PKQ8-F1
#
_cell.length_a   1.000
_cell.length_b   1.000
_cell.length_c   1.000
_cell.angle_alpha   90.00
_cell.angle_beta   90.00
_cell.angle_gamma   90.00
#
_symmetry.space_group_name_H-M   'P 1'
#
loop_
_entity.id
_entity.type
_entity.pdbx_description
1 polymer ?
#
loop_
_entity_poly.entity_id
_entity_poly.type
_entity_poly.pdbx_seq_one_letter_code
_entity_poly.pdbx_strand_id
1 'polypeptide(L)'
;MSFQFGTNWPGFMERTGNIAGPLFGLRSTHAFFLEASFLGIMLFGKQRVSNRTPFDLYFWWPLAPRCRPSGSWRSTRGCIRPRAMRSATGVLCRSWSAIIFNPSFPYRFTHMMLASLLTSASWWQVSVPIESREGGWPRDQNGPEVGIYTAALVIPLQILAGDYTA
;
A
#
# COMPACT_ATOMS: atom_id res chain seq x y z
N MET A 1 -7.64 3.29 -11.83
CA MET A 1 -6.67 2.51 -12.63
C MET A 1 -7.19 1.14 -13.06
N SER A 2 -8.06 0.45 -12.32
CA SER A 2 -8.55 -0.91 -12.67
C SER A 2 -9.17 -1.00 -14.07
N PHE A 3 -10.00 -0.04 -14.46
CA PHE A 3 -10.67 -0.03 -15.77
C PHE A 3 -9.71 0.05 -16.96
N GLN A 4 -8.55 0.72 -16.80
CA GLN A 4 -7.55 0.85 -17.86
C GLN A 4 -6.92 -0.49 -18.21
N PHE A 5 -6.78 -1.42 -17.25
CA PHE A 5 -6.27 -2.76 -17.58
C PHE A 5 -7.22 -3.51 -18.53
N GLY A 6 -8.53 -3.32 -18.38
CA GLY A 6 -9.54 -3.97 -19.22
C GLY A 6 -9.68 -3.37 -20.61
N THR A 7 -9.71 -2.04 -20.71
CA THR A 7 -9.95 -1.36 -22.01
C THR A 7 -8.71 -1.35 -22.90
N ASN A 8 -7.54 -1.33 -22.28
CA ASN A 8 -6.36 -0.75 -22.89
C ASN A 8 -5.25 -1.84 -22.96
N TRP A 9 -5.37 -2.90 -22.13
CA TRP A 9 -4.54 -4.12 -22.14
C TRP A 9 -5.38 -5.43 -22.13
N PRO A 10 -6.34 -5.60 -23.06
CA PRO A 10 -7.31 -6.72 -23.01
C PRO A 10 -6.64 -8.10 -23.12
N GLY A 11 -5.69 -8.30 -24.05
CA GLY A 11 -5.01 -9.59 -24.22
C GLY A 11 -4.10 -9.99 -23.04
N PHE A 12 -3.67 -9.02 -22.23
CA PHE A 12 -2.98 -9.30 -20.97
C PHE A 12 -3.96 -9.79 -19.90
N MET A 13 -5.12 -9.14 -19.78
CA MET A 13 -6.16 -9.50 -18.83
C MET A 13 -6.83 -10.84 -19.18
N GLU A 14 -6.92 -11.20 -20.47
CA GLU A 14 -7.40 -12.52 -20.89
C GLU A 14 -6.54 -13.67 -20.32
N ARG A 15 -5.21 -13.49 -20.28
CA ARG A 15 -4.28 -14.53 -19.82
C ARG A 15 -4.04 -14.53 -18.32
N THR A 16 -4.11 -13.36 -17.68
CA THR A 16 -3.72 -13.15 -16.27
C THR A 16 -4.89 -12.79 -15.36
N GLY A 17 -6.08 -12.54 -15.92
CA GLY A 17 -7.26 -12.09 -15.20
C GLY A 17 -7.72 -13.05 -14.11
N ASN A 18 -7.56 -14.37 -14.32
CA ASN A 18 -7.90 -15.38 -13.30
C ASN A 18 -7.08 -15.25 -12.00
N ILE A 19 -5.91 -14.61 -12.05
CA ILE A 19 -5.05 -14.34 -10.88
C ILE A 19 -5.18 -12.88 -10.45
N ALA A 20 -5.08 -11.94 -11.40
CA ALA A 20 -5.08 -10.51 -11.11
C ALA A 20 -6.46 -10.00 -10.65
N GLY A 21 -7.54 -10.51 -11.23
CA GLY A 21 -8.92 -10.11 -10.94
C GLY A 21 -9.29 -10.28 -9.47
N PRO A 22 -9.17 -11.48 -8.88
CA PRO A 22 -9.44 -11.69 -7.45
C PRO A 22 -8.57 -10.83 -6.53
N LEU A 23 -7.30 -10.59 -6.86
CA LEU A 23 -6.42 -9.72 -6.08
C LEU A 23 -6.87 -8.25 -6.12
N PHE A 24 -7.29 -7.75 -7.28
CA PHE A 24 -7.89 -6.42 -7.39
C PHE A 24 -9.24 -6.32 -6.66
N GLY A 25 -10.05 -7.36 -6.76
CA GLY A 25 -11.35 -7.46 -6.07
C GLY A 25 -11.19 -7.39 -4.56
N LEU A 26 -10.32 -8.23 -3.98
CA LEU A 26 -10.03 -8.23 -2.53
C LEU A 26 -9.55 -6.85 -2.03
N ARG A 27 -8.69 -6.18 -2.82
CA ARG A 27 -8.25 -4.83 -2.47
C ARG A 27 -9.43 -3.84 -2.41
N SER A 28 -10.34 -3.89 -3.39
CA SER A 28 -11.45 -2.95 -3.45
C SER A 28 -12.52 -3.23 -2.40
N THR A 29 -12.78 -4.49 -2.05
CA THR A 29 -13.86 -4.84 -1.10
C THR A 29 -13.41 -4.84 0.34
N HIS A 30 -12.18 -5.27 0.64
CA HIS A 30 -11.71 -5.35 2.02
C HIS A 30 -10.89 -4.12 2.39
N ALA A 31 -9.79 -3.88 1.66
CA ALA A 31 -8.85 -2.82 2.03
C ALA A 31 -9.50 -1.43 1.93
N PHE A 32 -10.17 -1.13 0.81
CA PHE A 32 -10.79 0.19 0.63
C PHE A 32 -12.00 0.39 1.56
N PHE A 33 -12.85 -0.62 1.73
CA PHE A 33 -14.05 -0.49 2.55
C PHE A 33 -13.72 -0.27 4.03
N LEU A 34 -12.75 -1.00 4.56
CA LEU A 34 -12.28 -0.82 5.93
C LEU A 34 -11.59 0.55 6.09
N GLU A 35 -10.74 0.97 5.15
CA GLU A 35 -10.11 2.30 5.17
C GLU A 35 -11.16 3.43 5.15
N ALA A 36 -12.18 3.34 4.30
CA ALA A 36 -13.27 4.30 4.24
C ALA A 36 -14.13 4.29 5.52
N SER A 37 -14.40 3.11 6.08
CA SER A 37 -15.13 2.96 7.34
C SER A 37 -14.39 3.62 8.51
N PHE A 38 -13.08 3.40 8.61
CA PHE A 38 -12.25 4.02 9.66
C PHE A 38 -12.12 5.52 9.48
N LEU A 39 -11.94 6.02 8.25
CA LEU A 39 -11.98 7.45 7.99
C LEU A 39 -13.32 8.07 8.41
N GLY A 40 -14.44 7.39 8.16
CA GLY A 40 -15.76 7.80 8.66
C GLY A 40 -15.81 7.90 10.18
N ILE A 41 -15.26 6.91 10.90
CA ILE A 41 -15.17 6.94 12.38
C ILE A 41 -14.28 8.09 12.86
N MET A 42 -13.16 8.37 12.20
CA MET A 42 -12.27 9.47 12.60
C MET A 42 -12.91 10.85 12.37
N LEU A 43 -13.68 11.01 11.29
CA LEU A 43 -14.33 12.27 10.96
C LEU A 43 -15.57 12.55 11.83
N PHE A 44 -16.39 11.53 12.10
CA PHE A 44 -17.70 11.72 12.76
C PHE A 44 -17.81 11.08 14.15
N GLY A 45 -16.89 10.20 14.52
CA GLY A 45 -16.93 9.40 15.74
C GLY A 45 -16.18 9.98 16.94
N LYS A 46 -15.57 11.17 16.81
CA LYS A 46 -14.70 11.78 17.86
C LYS A 46 -15.37 11.95 19.23
N GLN A 47 -16.69 12.13 19.28
CA GLN A 47 -17.47 12.23 20.52
C GLN A 47 -18.08 10.89 20.99
N ARG A 48 -18.02 9.84 20.16
CA ARG A 48 -18.69 8.55 20.42
C ARG A 48 -17.72 7.40 20.66
N VAL A 49 -16.44 7.58 20.35
CA VAL A 49 -15.42 6.53 20.40
C VAL A 49 -14.20 7.06 21.17
N SER A 50 -13.59 6.21 21.99
CA SER A 50 -12.40 6.57 22.76
C SER A 50 -11.24 7.00 21.86
N ASN A 51 -10.48 8.00 22.30
CA ASN A 51 -9.34 8.56 21.55
C ASN A 51 -8.22 7.53 21.26
N ARG A 52 -8.22 6.38 21.94
CA ARG A 52 -7.28 5.27 21.69
C ARG A 52 -7.70 4.38 20.53
N THR A 53 -9.00 4.24 20.29
CA THR A 53 -9.52 3.30 19.28
C THR A 53 -9.00 3.61 17.87
N PRO A 54 -8.97 4.88 17.39
CA PRO A 54 -8.38 5.21 16.10
C PRO A 54 -6.87 4.91 16.01
N PHE A 55 -6.12 5.11 17.10
CA PHE A 55 -4.67 4.87 17.16
C PHE A 55 -4.35 3.37 17.11
N ASP A 56 -5.01 2.57 17.95
CA ASP A 56 -4.84 1.12 17.96
C ASP A 56 -5.23 0.53 16.60
N LEU A 57 -6.36 0.95 16.03
CA LEU A 57 -6.80 0.49 14.71
C LEU A 57 -5.82 0.87 13.59
N TYR A 58 -5.22 2.06 13.61
CA TYR A 58 -4.19 2.46 12.64
C TYR A 58 -2.89 1.66 12.77
N PHE A 59 -2.54 1.23 13.98
CA PHE A 59 -1.34 0.41 14.22
C PHE A 59 -1.51 -1.02 13.71
N TRP A 60 -2.70 -1.61 13.87
CA TRP A 60 -3.01 -2.96 13.41
C TRP A 60 -3.37 -3.04 11.92
N TRP A 61 -3.86 -1.94 11.33
CA TRP A 61 -4.33 -1.88 9.95
C TRP A 61 -3.28 -2.20 8.85
N PRO A 62 -2.02 -1.71 8.91
CA PRO A 62 -1.00 -2.04 7.92
C PRO A 62 -0.51 -3.50 7.97
N LEU A 63 -0.78 -4.23 9.07
CA LEU A 63 -0.42 -5.65 9.20
C LEU A 63 -1.35 -6.57 8.38
N ALA A 64 -2.47 -6.05 7.87
CA ALA A 64 -3.30 -6.78 6.92
C ALA A 64 -2.51 -7.02 5.61
N PRO A 65 -2.46 -8.25 5.07
CA PRO A 65 -1.69 -8.56 3.87
C PRO A 65 -2.16 -7.70 2.68
N ARG A 66 -1.45 -6.60 2.39
CA ARG A 66 -1.71 -5.79 1.20
C ARG A 66 -0.92 -6.42 0.04
N CYS A 67 -1.58 -7.23 -0.77
CA CYS A 67 -1.07 -7.59 -2.10
C CYS A 67 -1.06 -6.34 -2.99
N ARG A 68 0.04 -5.58 -3.00
CA ARG A 68 0.26 -4.54 -4.00
C ARG A 68 0.80 -5.21 -5.27
N PRO A 69 0.11 -5.12 -6.43
CA PRO A 69 0.75 -5.44 -7.69
C PRO A 69 1.74 -4.31 -8.00
N SER A 70 3.02 -4.52 -7.66
CA SER A 70 4.09 -3.61 -8.03
C SER A 70 4.29 -3.64 -9.55
N GLY A 71 4.27 -2.48 -10.20
CA GLY A 71 4.51 -2.29 -11.63
C GLY A 71 5.97 -2.46 -12.09
N SER A 72 6.70 -3.46 -11.58
CA SER A 72 8.02 -3.83 -12.15
C SER A 72 7.95 -5.23 -12.76
N TRP A 73 7.42 -5.22 -13.98
CA TRP A 73 7.30 -6.34 -14.93
C TRP A 73 8.62 -7.09 -15.22
N ARG A 74 9.79 -6.56 -14.83
CA ARG A 74 11.07 -7.27 -14.90
C ARG A 74 11.13 -8.48 -13.95
N SER A 75 10.44 -8.44 -12.80
CA SER A 75 10.35 -9.57 -11.86
C SER A 75 9.17 -10.52 -12.13
N THR A 76 8.14 -10.07 -12.86
CA THR A 76 7.05 -10.96 -13.30
C THR A 76 7.52 -12.01 -14.31
N ARG A 77 8.68 -11.82 -14.96
CA ARG A 77 9.32 -12.89 -15.75
C ARG A 77 9.67 -14.13 -14.90
N GLY A 78 9.93 -13.95 -13.60
CA GLY A 78 10.14 -15.05 -12.64
C GLY A 78 8.85 -15.60 -12.03
N CYS A 79 7.74 -14.86 -12.08
CA CYS A 79 6.42 -15.36 -11.66
C CYS A 79 5.82 -16.31 -12.71
N ILE A 80 6.28 -16.23 -13.96
CA ILE A 80 5.92 -17.12 -15.07
C ILE A 80 7.00 -18.21 -15.25
N ARG A 81 7.22 -19.03 -14.20
CA ARG A 81 7.64 -20.45 -14.18
C ARG A 81 8.35 -20.75 -12.83
N PRO A 82 7.95 -21.75 -12.01
CA PRO A 82 7.29 -23.02 -12.36
C PRO A 82 6.12 -23.42 -11.41
N ARG A 83 5.18 -22.52 -11.06
CA ARG A 83 4.04 -22.87 -10.17
C ARG A 83 2.63 -22.63 -10.73
N ALA A 84 2.50 -21.92 -11.84
CA ALA A 84 1.26 -21.88 -12.60
C ALA A 84 1.32 -22.91 -13.73
N MET A 85 0.32 -23.78 -13.81
CA MET A 85 0.18 -24.66 -14.96
C MET A 85 -0.25 -23.80 -16.15
N ARG A 86 0.49 -23.92 -17.26
CA ARG A 86 0.11 -23.29 -18.53
C ARG A 86 -0.98 -24.15 -19.14
N SER A 87 -2.24 -23.80 -18.91
CA SER A 87 -3.36 -24.38 -19.66
C SER A 87 -3.37 -23.79 -21.06
N ALA A 88 -3.91 -24.52 -22.04
CA ALA A 88 -4.14 -24.04 -23.40
C ALA A 88 -4.97 -22.73 -23.45
N THR A 89 -5.67 -22.38 -22.37
CA THR A 89 -6.59 -21.24 -22.25
C THR A 89 -6.15 -20.15 -21.26
N GLY A 90 -5.00 -20.26 -20.57
CA GLY A 90 -4.54 -19.20 -19.65
C GLY A 90 -3.69 -19.69 -18.45
N VAL A 91 -3.36 -18.76 -17.55
CA VAL A 91 -2.57 -19.02 -16.33
C VAL A 91 -3.51 -19.32 -15.16
N LEU A 92 -3.45 -20.56 -14.62
CA LEU A 92 -4.27 -20.98 -13.48
C LEU A 92 -3.48 -20.96 -12.16
N CYS A 93 -4.15 -20.56 -11.08
CA CYS A 93 -3.59 -20.49 -9.73
C CYS A 93 -3.57 -21.88 -9.08
N ARG A 94 -2.38 -22.42 -8.77
CA ARG A 94 -2.23 -23.71 -8.07
C ARG A 94 -2.25 -23.57 -6.54
N SER A 95 -1.82 -22.42 -6.03
CA SER A 95 -1.76 -22.13 -4.59
C SER A 95 -1.72 -20.61 -4.38
N TRP A 96 -2.76 -20.07 -3.71
CA TRP A 96 -2.86 -18.63 -3.44
C TRP A 96 -1.77 -18.13 -2.49
N SER A 97 -1.41 -18.92 -1.47
CA SER A 97 -0.35 -18.54 -0.53
C SER A 97 1.01 -18.39 -1.23
N ALA A 98 1.32 -19.26 -2.19
CA ALA A 98 2.55 -19.17 -2.97
C ALA A 98 2.59 -17.96 -3.93
N ILE A 99 1.42 -17.47 -4.38
CA ILE A 99 1.33 -16.26 -5.21
C ILE A 99 1.49 -15.00 -4.36
N ILE A 100 0.83 -14.96 -3.20
CA ILE A 100 0.87 -13.82 -2.28
C ILE A 100 2.25 -13.68 -1.67
N PHE A 101 2.78 -14.76 -1.08
CA PHE A 101 4.09 -14.81 -0.44
C PHE A 101 5.16 -15.30 -1.41
N ASN A 102 5.30 -14.56 -2.51
CA ASN A 102 6.44 -14.75 -3.43
C ASN A 102 7.73 -14.28 -2.72
N PRO A 103 8.91 -14.90 -2.99
CA PRO A 103 10.21 -14.39 -2.52
C PRO A 103 10.44 -12.87 -2.66
N SER A 104 9.87 -12.24 -3.70
CA SER A 104 9.96 -10.79 -3.91
C SER A 104 8.97 -9.96 -3.06
N PHE A 105 7.94 -10.58 -2.49
CA PHE A 105 6.90 -9.91 -1.70
C PHE A 105 7.46 -9.13 -0.51
N PRO A 106 8.28 -9.71 0.41
CA PRO A 106 8.75 -8.98 1.59
C PRO A 106 9.55 -7.73 1.23
N TYR A 107 10.46 -7.82 0.26
CA TYR A 107 11.27 -6.67 -0.17
C TYR A 107 10.41 -5.54 -0.74
N ARG A 108 9.50 -5.87 -1.66
CA ARG A 108 8.64 -4.88 -2.33
C ARG A 108 7.60 -4.29 -1.38
N PHE A 109 7.06 -5.10 -0.50
CA PHE A 109 6.13 -4.66 0.53
C PHE A 109 6.82 -3.66 1.46
N THR A 110 7.99 -4.03 2.01
CA THR A 110 8.78 -3.17 2.91
C THR A 110 9.17 -1.87 2.22
N HIS A 111 9.77 -1.93 1.03
CA HIS A 111 10.17 -0.74 0.27
C HIS A 111 8.99 0.21 0.02
N MET A 112 7.83 -0.34 -0.31
CA MET A 112 6.66 0.46 -0.64
C MET A 112 5.93 1.00 0.61
N MET A 113 6.00 0.31 1.75
CA MET A 113 5.52 0.83 3.04
C MET A 113 6.39 1.99 3.51
N LEU A 114 7.71 1.80 3.53
CA LEU A 114 8.69 2.81 3.91
C LEU A 114 8.60 4.04 3.00
N ALA A 115 8.46 3.84 1.68
CA ALA A 115 8.21 4.93 0.73
C ALA A 115 6.94 5.73 1.07
N SER A 116 5.82 5.05 1.39
CA SER A 116 4.59 5.76 1.76
C SER A 116 4.71 6.54 3.06
N LEU A 117 5.42 6.01 4.06
CA LEU A 117 5.70 6.72 5.30
C LEU A 117 6.54 7.97 5.07
N LEU A 118 7.57 7.87 4.23
CA LEU A 118 8.39 9.02 3.84
C LEU A 118 7.58 10.09 3.12
N THR A 119 6.73 9.71 2.17
CA THR A 119 5.86 10.68 1.48
C THR A 119 4.93 11.39 2.46
N SER A 120 4.31 10.67 3.39
CA SER A 120 3.45 11.27 4.41
C SER A 120 4.24 12.17 5.36
N ALA A 121 5.42 11.76 5.80
CA ALA A 121 6.28 12.56 6.67
C ALA A 121 6.76 13.85 5.98
N SER A 122 7.14 13.79 4.70
CA SER A 122 7.53 14.95 3.91
C SER A 122 6.37 15.90 3.66
N TRP A 123 5.17 15.37 3.39
CA TRP A 123 3.97 16.20 3.25
C TRP A 123 3.65 16.94 4.55
N TRP A 124 3.71 16.24 5.69
CA TRP A 124 3.44 16.82 7.01
C TRP A 124 4.43 17.93 7.39
N GLN A 125 5.72 17.76 7.06
CA GLN A 125 6.76 18.77 7.26
C GLN A 125 6.47 20.09 6.52
N VAL A 126 5.83 20.03 5.36
CA VAL A 126 5.55 21.20 4.52
C VAL A 126 4.18 21.80 4.84
N SER A 127 3.14 20.96 4.95
CA SER A 127 1.76 21.42 5.10
C SER A 127 1.49 22.06 6.47
N VAL A 128 2.02 21.51 7.56
CA VAL A 128 1.74 22.03 8.91
C VAL A 128 2.28 23.46 9.12
N PRO A 129 3.54 23.78 8.74
CA PRO A 129 4.03 25.15 8.86
C PRO A 129 3.30 26.16 7.97
N ILE A 130 2.86 25.76 6.77
CA ILE A 130 2.10 26.64 5.86
C ILE A 130 0.74 26.95 6.48
N GLU A 131 -0.03 25.93 6.83
CA GLU A 131 -1.37 26.07 7.37
C GLU A 131 -1.39 26.82 8.72
N SER A 132 -0.36 26.61 9.55
CA SER A 132 -0.19 27.33 10.81
C SER A 132 0.13 28.82 10.61
N ARG A 133 0.80 29.19 9.50
CA ARG A 133 1.07 30.60 9.16
C ARG A 133 -0.17 31.30 8.60
N GLU A 134 -0.96 30.56 7.83
CA GLU A 134 -2.22 31.04 7.23
C GLU A 134 -3.37 31.10 8.24
N GLY A 135 -3.16 30.63 9.48
CA GLY A 135 -4.13 30.69 10.57
C GLY A 135 -5.18 29.59 10.53
N GLY A 136 -5.02 28.58 9.68
CA GLY A 136 -5.96 27.47 9.55
C GLY A 136 -5.93 26.52 10.75
N TRP A 137 -4.73 26.25 11.29
CA TRP A 137 -4.54 25.28 12.39
C TRP A 137 -3.94 25.96 13.63
N PRO A 138 -4.24 25.45 14.85
CA PRO A 138 -3.49 25.83 16.04
C PRO A 138 -2.00 25.65 15.77
N ARG A 139 -1.17 26.57 16.28
CA ARG A 139 0.29 26.56 16.09
C ARG A 139 0.90 25.35 16.78
N ASP A 140 0.80 24.18 16.16
CA ASP A 140 1.42 22.94 16.56
C ASP A 140 2.92 23.05 16.24
N GLN A 141 3.70 23.21 17.29
CA GLN A 141 5.16 23.37 17.19
C GLN A 141 5.86 22.03 16.94
N ASN A 142 5.20 20.91 17.25
CA ASN A 142 5.81 19.58 17.24
C ASN A 142 5.53 18.80 15.95
N GLY A 143 4.48 19.18 15.21
CA GLY A 143 4.11 18.57 13.93
C GLY A 143 5.28 18.40 12.95
N PRO A 144 5.99 19.47 12.55
CA PRO A 144 7.11 19.36 11.61
C PRO A 144 8.29 18.55 12.19
N GLU A 145 8.56 18.62 13.49
CA GLU A 145 9.62 17.83 14.12
C GLU A 145 9.38 16.33 14.01
N VAL A 146 8.14 15.86 14.26
CA VAL A 146 7.76 14.45 14.09
C VAL A 146 8.04 13.97 12.67
N GLY A 147 7.75 14.81 11.66
CA GLY A 147 8.05 14.49 10.26
C GLY A 147 9.55 14.37 9.98
N ILE A 148 10.36 15.29 10.53
CA ILE A 148 11.83 15.26 10.39
C ILE A 148 12.43 14.01 11.06
N TYR A 149 12.05 13.71 12.29
CA TYR A 149 12.53 12.52 13.00
C TYR A 149 12.12 11.22 12.30
N THR A 150 10.88 11.17 11.80
CA THR A 150 10.40 10.02 11.02
C THR A 150 11.21 9.87 9.74
N ALA A 151 11.46 10.95 9.01
CA ALA A 151 12.27 10.91 7.80
C ALA A 151 13.71 10.47 8.09
N ALA A 152 14.35 11.03 9.14
CA ALA A 152 15.71 10.68 9.53
C ALA A 152 15.87 9.18 9.82
N LEU A 153 14.85 8.54 10.42
CA LEU A 153 14.85 7.11 10.70
C LEU A 153 14.49 6.26 9.47
N VAL A 154 13.51 6.70 8.66
CA VAL A 154 12.97 5.89 7.56
C VAL A 154 13.83 5.98 6.30
N ILE A 155 14.53 7.09 6.03
CA ILE A 155 15.44 7.24 4.88
C ILE A 155 16.50 6.14 4.80
N PRO A 156 17.30 5.85 5.85
CA PRO A 156 18.32 4.80 5.76
C PRO A 156 17.69 3.41 5.53
N LEU A 157 16.56 3.13 6.18
CA LEU A 157 15.81 1.88 5.97
C LEU A 157 15.28 1.78 4.53
N GLN A 158 14.82 2.90 3.96
CA GLN A 158 14.31 2.98 2.58
C GLN A 158 15.43 2.74 1.56
N ILE A 159 16.63 3.29 1.79
CA ILE A 159 17.80 3.08 0.93
C ILE A 159 18.17 1.60 0.94
N LEU A 160 18.30 1.00 2.13
CA LEU A 160 18.61 -0.43 2.26
C LEU A 160 17.54 -1.30 1.59
N ALA A 161 16.26 -1.05 1.86
CA ALA A 161 15.17 -1.79 1.23
C ALA A 161 15.11 -1.58 -0.29
N GLY A 162 15.52 -0.41 -0.79
CA GLY A 162 15.66 -0.08 -2.20
C GLY A 162 16.72 -0.93 -2.89
N ASP A 163 17.91 -1.02 -2.30
CA ASP A 163 19.03 -1.79 -2.84
C ASP A 163 18.69 -3.28 -2.95
N TYR A 164 17.95 -3.84 -2.00
CA TYR A 164 17.47 -5.24 -2.08
C TYR A 164 16.34 -5.46 -3.11
N THR A 165 15.71 -4.40 -3.63
CA THR A 165 14.63 -4.51 -4.63
C THR A 165 15.08 -4.27 -6.08
N ALA A 166 16.26 -3.70 -6.28
CA ALA A 166 16.87 -3.40 -7.58
C ALA A 166 17.38 -4.67 -8.29
#